data_AF-A0A4Q8R260-F1
#
_entry.id   AF-A0A4Q8R260-F1
#
_cell.length_a   1.000
_cell.length_b   1.000
_cell.length_c   1.000
_cell.angle_alpha   90.00
_cell.angle_beta   90.00
_cell.angle_gamma   90.00
#
_symmetry.space_group_name_H-M   'P 1'
#
loop_
_entity.id
_entity.type
_entity.pdbx_description
1 polymer ?
#
loop_
_entity_poly.entity_id
_entity_poly.type
_entity_poly.pdbx_seq_one_letter_code
_entity_poly.pdbx_strand_id
1 'polypeptide(L)'
;MLTDALIAPFTEFEFMRRALAAVVALSLGAAPIGVFLMLRRMSLVGDAMAHAILPGAAIGFLLSGLNLFAMTVGGLVAGFAVALLAGLVARNTELKEDASLATFYLVSLALGVTIVSIKGTNIDLLHVLFGDILAMDNQTLLVITFNATITLLVLAVIYRPLVIECVDPLFLRTVSRA
;
A
#
# COMPACT_ATOMS: atom_id res chain seq x y z
N MET A 1 -14.10 11.26 -33.57
CA MET A 1 -14.45 9.82 -33.48
C MET A 1 -13.58 9.06 -32.47
N LEU A 2 -12.25 8.94 -32.64
CA LEU A 2 -11.39 8.30 -31.62
C LEU A 2 -11.17 9.16 -30.37
N THR A 3 -10.99 10.48 -30.55
CA THR A 3 -10.84 11.44 -29.44
C THR A 3 -12.11 11.57 -28.60
N ASP A 4 -13.28 11.54 -29.23
CA ASP A 4 -14.56 11.56 -28.51
C ASP A 4 -14.75 10.28 -27.70
N ALA A 5 -14.43 9.11 -28.26
CA ALA A 5 -14.48 7.85 -27.52
C ALA A 5 -13.50 7.79 -26.33
N LEU A 6 -12.33 8.44 -26.43
CA LEU A 6 -11.32 8.47 -25.38
C LEU A 6 -11.60 9.53 -24.29
N ILE A 7 -12.21 10.66 -24.64
CA ILE A 7 -12.37 11.81 -23.73
C ILE A 7 -13.80 11.87 -23.16
N ALA A 8 -14.83 11.48 -23.92
CA ALA A 8 -16.22 11.49 -23.47
C ALA A 8 -16.45 10.77 -22.12
N PRO A 9 -15.82 9.60 -21.83
CA PRO A 9 -16.02 8.93 -20.55
C PRO A 9 -15.56 9.76 -19.35
N PHE A 10 -14.55 10.62 -19.52
CA PHE A 10 -14.02 11.46 -18.43
C PHE A 10 -14.74 12.80 -18.30
N THR A 11 -15.41 13.25 -19.35
CA THR A 11 -16.22 14.49 -19.32
C THR A 11 -17.65 14.25 -18.87
N GLU A 12 -18.21 13.07 -19.17
CA GLU A 12 -19.61 12.75 -18.87
C GLU A 12 -19.77 12.06 -17.50
N PHE A 13 -18.78 11.27 -17.05
CA PHE A 13 -18.87 10.51 -15.81
C PHE A 13 -17.94 11.03 -14.72
N GLU A 14 -18.54 11.53 -13.63
CA GLU A 14 -17.79 12.05 -12.50
C GLU A 14 -16.95 10.97 -11.80
N PHE A 15 -17.44 9.75 -11.69
CA PHE A 15 -16.71 8.63 -11.10
C PHE A 15 -15.42 8.30 -11.86
N MET A 16 -15.45 8.42 -13.20
CA MET A 16 -14.28 8.15 -14.05
C MET A 16 -13.21 9.23 -13.86
N ARG A 17 -13.63 10.49 -13.71
CA ARG A 17 -12.71 11.60 -13.39
C ARG A 17 -12.06 11.43 -12.02
N ARG A 18 -12.81 10.98 -11.01
CA ARG A 18 -12.29 10.69 -9.67
C ARG A 18 -11.30 9.54 -9.69
N ALA A 19 -11.63 8.44 -10.37
CA ALA A 19 -10.73 7.30 -10.54
C ALA A 19 -9.41 7.73 -11.20
N LEU A 20 -9.47 8.53 -12.27
CA LEU A 20 -8.28 9.04 -12.94
C LEU A 20 -7.41 9.90 -12.00
N ALA A 21 -8.02 10.84 -11.27
CA ALA A 21 -7.31 11.69 -10.31
C ALA A 21 -6.65 10.86 -9.20
N ALA A 22 -7.32 9.82 -8.72
CA ALA A 22 -6.78 8.90 -7.72
C ALA A 22 -5.57 8.12 -8.23
N VAL A 23 -5.66 7.56 -9.44
CA VAL A 23 -4.56 6.83 -10.07
C VAL A 23 -3.36 7.72 -10.27
N VAL A 24 -3.55 8.96 -10.72
CA VAL A 24 -2.45 9.92 -10.89
C VAL A 24 -1.80 10.24 -9.54
N ALA A 25 -2.60 10.54 -8.51
CA ALA A 25 -2.09 10.82 -7.17
C ALA A 25 -1.31 9.63 -6.58
N LEU A 26 -1.86 8.42 -6.70
CA LEU A 26 -1.21 7.18 -6.27
C LEU A 26 0.09 6.93 -7.03
N SER A 27 0.09 7.10 -8.35
CA SER A 27 1.26 6.88 -9.19
C SER A 27 2.40 7.82 -8.82
N LEU A 28 2.09 9.08 -8.51
CA LEU A 28 3.08 10.06 -8.06
C LEU A 28 3.73 9.66 -6.74
N GLY A 29 2.98 9.09 -5.79
CA GLY A 29 3.52 8.62 -4.52
C GLY A 29 4.26 7.28 -4.61
N ALA A 30 3.69 6.32 -5.34
CA ALA A 30 4.17 4.94 -5.39
C ALA A 30 5.36 4.74 -6.32
N ALA A 31 5.42 5.42 -7.47
CA ALA A 31 6.49 5.22 -8.44
C ALA A 31 7.89 5.56 -7.88
N PRO A 32 8.11 6.70 -7.18
CA PRO A 32 9.40 7.01 -6.58
C PRO A 32 9.82 5.97 -5.54
N ILE A 33 8.90 5.52 -4.69
CA ILE A 33 9.17 4.46 -3.70
C ILE A 33 9.59 3.18 -4.43
N GLY A 34 8.86 2.80 -5.48
CA GLY A 34 9.14 1.60 -6.28
C GLY A 34 10.57 1.60 -6.85
N VAL A 35 11.04 2.75 -7.34
CA VAL A 35 12.43 2.90 -7.83
C VAL A 35 13.45 2.61 -6.72
N PHE A 36 13.27 3.20 -5.54
CA PHE A 36 14.18 2.96 -4.41
C PHE A 36 14.13 1.52 -3.90
N LEU A 37 12.93 0.92 -3.81
CA LEU A 37 12.79 -0.49 -3.44
C LEU A 37 13.47 -1.40 -4.45
N MET A 38 13.38 -1.10 -5.74
CA MET A 38 14.06 -1.85 -6.80
C MET A 38 15.58 -1.73 -6.70
N LEU A 39 16.12 -0.53 -6.49
CA LEU A 39 17.57 -0.30 -6.29
C LEU A 39 18.11 -1.08 -5.08
N ARG A 40 17.29 -1.24 -4.03
CA ARG A 40 17.64 -2.00 -2.82
C ARG A 40 17.43 -3.51 -2.96
N ARG A 41 17.00 -4.01 -4.12
CA ARG A 41 16.60 -5.42 -4.35
C ARG A 41 15.43 -5.90 -3.48
N MET A 42 14.63 -4.96 -2.97
CA MET A 42 13.44 -5.19 -2.14
C MET A 42 12.16 -5.07 -2.97
N SER A 43 12.18 -5.52 -4.23
CA SER A 43 11.03 -5.37 -5.13
C SER A 43 9.79 -6.13 -4.66
N LEU A 44 9.98 -7.23 -3.91
CA LEU A 44 8.89 -8.06 -3.39
C LEU A 44 8.13 -7.42 -2.22
N VAL A 45 8.71 -6.39 -1.60
CA VAL A 45 8.13 -5.73 -0.41
C VAL A 45 6.86 -4.97 -0.76
N GLY A 46 6.78 -4.37 -1.95
CA GLY A 46 5.56 -3.69 -2.40
C GLY A 46 4.36 -4.63 -2.51
N ASP A 47 4.58 -5.81 -3.12
CA ASP A 47 3.54 -6.83 -3.29
C ASP A 47 3.17 -7.48 -1.94
N ALA A 48 4.16 -7.77 -1.10
CA ALA A 48 3.95 -8.27 0.26
C ALA A 48 3.09 -7.32 1.10
N MET A 49 3.36 -6.01 1.05
CA MET A 49 2.66 -5.02 1.84
C MET A 49 1.19 -4.84 1.41
N ALA A 50 0.90 -4.93 0.10
CA ALA A 50 -0.48 -4.86 -0.40
C ALA A 50 -1.35 -5.98 0.22
N HIS A 51 -0.81 -7.19 0.33
CA HIS A 51 -1.52 -8.34 0.89
C HIS A 51 -1.51 -8.38 2.41
N ALA A 52 -0.48 -7.82 3.05
CA ALA A 52 -0.36 -7.76 4.51
C ALA A 52 -1.44 -6.88 5.19
N ILE A 53 -1.95 -5.88 4.48
CA ILE A 53 -2.97 -4.93 4.97
C ILE A 53 -4.38 -5.56 4.98
N LEU A 54 -4.62 -6.57 4.13
CA LEU A 54 -5.93 -7.18 3.90
C LEU A 54 -6.64 -7.69 5.17
N PRO A 55 -6.02 -8.47 6.09
CA PRO A 55 -6.73 -8.91 7.29
C PRO A 55 -7.11 -7.76 8.22
N GLY A 56 -6.29 -6.70 8.28
CA GLY A 56 -6.61 -5.52 9.06
C GLY A 56 -7.83 -4.78 8.51
N ALA A 57 -7.89 -4.63 7.18
CA ALA A 57 -9.03 -4.07 6.50
C ALA A 57 -10.29 -4.95 6.69
N ALA A 58 -10.14 -6.28 6.63
CA ALA A 58 -11.20 -7.24 6.89
C ALA A 58 -11.75 -7.15 8.33
N ILE A 59 -10.87 -7.04 9.32
CA ILE A 59 -11.25 -6.86 10.73
C ILE A 59 -11.94 -5.50 10.94
N GLY A 60 -11.43 -4.43 10.32
CA GLY A 60 -12.06 -3.11 10.35
C GLY A 60 -13.47 -3.11 9.77
N PHE A 61 -13.65 -3.82 8.63
CA PHE A 61 -14.96 -4.05 8.03
C PHE A 61 -15.89 -4.88 8.93
N LEU A 62 -15.36 -5.87 9.64
CA LEU A 62 -16.12 -6.69 10.57
C LEU A 62 -16.68 -5.91 11.76
N LEU A 63 -15.85 -5.04 12.35
CA LEU A 63 -16.17 -4.30 13.57
C LEU A 63 -17.06 -3.08 13.32
N SER A 64 -16.93 -2.41 12.17
CA SER A 64 -17.57 -1.12 11.93
C SER A 64 -18.34 -1.00 10.61
N GLY A 65 -18.46 -2.10 9.84
CA GLY A 65 -19.13 -2.09 8.53
C GLY A 65 -18.32 -1.32 7.47
N LEU A 66 -19.02 -0.66 6.53
CA LEU A 66 -18.43 0.14 5.43
C LEU A 66 -17.86 1.49 5.88
N ASN A 67 -17.35 1.59 7.12
CA ASN A 67 -16.72 2.82 7.58
C ASN A 67 -15.28 2.87 7.05
N LEU A 68 -15.03 3.79 6.10
CA LEU A 68 -13.73 4.01 5.47
C LEU A 68 -12.60 4.14 6.50
N PHE A 69 -12.80 4.94 7.55
CA PHE A 69 -11.76 5.20 8.55
C PHE A 69 -11.40 3.94 9.35
N ALA A 70 -12.40 3.12 9.72
CA ALA A 70 -12.16 1.89 10.47
C ALA A 70 -11.39 0.86 9.62
N MET A 71 -11.69 0.78 8.32
CA MET A 71 -10.97 -0.08 7.38
C MET A 71 -9.54 0.42 7.14
N THR A 72 -9.34 1.72 6.96
CA THR A 72 -8.00 2.31 6.78
C THR A 72 -7.14 2.11 8.02
N VAL A 73 -7.67 2.39 9.22
CA VAL A 73 -6.91 2.21 10.47
C VAL A 73 -6.62 0.74 10.72
N GLY A 74 -7.60 -0.15 10.55
CA GLY A 74 -7.42 -1.59 10.71
C GLY A 74 -6.34 -2.12 9.76
N GLY A 75 -6.41 -1.75 8.49
CA GLY A 75 -5.42 -2.10 7.48
C GLY A 75 -4.02 -1.58 7.81
N LEU A 76 -3.91 -0.31 8.23
CA LEU A 76 -2.64 0.31 8.58
C LEU A 76 -2.00 -0.40 9.79
N VAL A 77 -2.78 -0.70 10.82
CA VAL A 77 -2.32 -1.43 12.02
C VAL A 77 -1.85 -2.82 11.66
N ALA A 78 -2.60 -3.58 10.86
CA ALA A 78 -2.18 -4.91 10.43
C ALA A 78 -0.93 -4.86 9.55
N GLY A 79 -0.85 -3.92 8.60
CA GLY A 79 0.32 -3.72 7.74
C GLY A 79 1.58 -3.40 8.56
N PHE A 80 1.49 -2.48 9.52
CA PHE A 80 2.60 -2.18 10.42
C PHE A 80 2.96 -3.36 11.32
N ALA A 81 1.98 -4.08 11.86
CA ALA A 81 2.22 -5.26 12.69
C ALA A 81 2.98 -6.34 11.89
N VAL A 82 2.55 -6.64 10.67
CA VAL A 82 3.21 -7.60 9.77
C VAL A 82 4.61 -7.14 9.41
N ALA A 83 4.79 -5.87 9.04
CA ALA A 83 6.10 -5.31 8.71
C ALA A 83 7.07 -5.37 9.89
N LEU A 84 6.62 -5.03 11.10
CA LEU A 84 7.43 -5.09 12.32
C LEU A 84 7.79 -6.53 12.69
N LEU A 85 6.83 -7.45 12.65
CA LEU A 85 7.07 -8.87 12.96
C LEU A 85 8.04 -9.49 11.95
N ALA A 86 7.85 -9.24 10.66
CA ALA A 86 8.75 -9.71 9.63
C ALA A 86 10.16 -9.13 9.78
N GLY A 87 10.28 -7.82 10.06
CA GLY A 87 11.56 -7.17 10.31
C GLY A 87 12.26 -7.69 11.57
N LEU A 88 11.54 -7.94 12.66
CA LEU A 88 12.09 -8.54 13.88
C LEU A 88 12.61 -9.96 13.63
N VAL A 89 11.86 -10.77 12.90
CA VAL A 89 12.26 -12.15 12.56
C VAL A 89 13.43 -12.16 11.58
N ALA A 90 13.47 -11.22 10.63
CA ALA A 90 14.62 -11.05 9.72
C ALA A 90 15.90 -10.67 10.47
N ARG A 91 15.79 -9.91 11.56
CA ARG A 91 16.94 -9.52 12.39
C ARG A 91 17.40 -10.61 13.37
N ASN A 92 16.48 -11.45 13.84
CA ASN A 92 16.76 -12.50 14.83
C ASN A 92 17.13 -13.85 14.19
N THR A 93 16.85 -14.07 12.91
CA THR A 93 17.12 -15.34 12.22
C THR A 93 18.04 -15.11 11.03
N GLU A 94 18.77 -16.13 10.58
CA GLU A 94 19.60 -16.08 9.36
C GLU A 94 18.79 -16.02 8.04
N LEU A 95 17.46 -15.90 8.12
CA LEU A 95 16.62 -15.78 6.93
C LEU A 95 16.81 -14.41 6.29
N LYS A 96 16.84 -14.42 4.95
CA LYS A 96 16.76 -13.18 4.16
C LYS A 96 15.47 -12.43 4.53
N GLU A 97 15.58 -11.11 4.67
CA GLU A 97 14.47 -10.22 5.00
C GLU A 97 13.26 -10.41 4.07
N ASP A 98 13.51 -10.65 2.78
CA ASP A 98 12.48 -10.95 1.78
C ASP A 98 11.70 -12.24 2.10
N ALA A 99 12.34 -13.26 2.67
CA ALA A 99 11.72 -14.54 2.97
C ALA A 99 10.87 -14.49 4.25
N SER A 100 11.30 -13.72 5.27
CA SER A 100 10.48 -13.52 6.46
C SER A 100 9.24 -12.69 6.11
N LEU A 101 9.41 -11.59 5.35
CA LEU A 101 8.31 -10.79 4.82
C LEU A 101 7.37 -11.67 4.01
N ALA A 102 7.91 -12.56 3.17
CA ALA A 102 7.10 -13.47 2.37
C ALA A 102 6.18 -14.36 3.18
N THR A 103 6.74 -14.96 4.23
CA THR A 103 6.02 -15.89 5.09
C THR A 103 4.93 -15.17 5.89
N PHE A 104 5.25 -14.01 6.48
CA PHE A 104 4.28 -13.26 7.27
C PHE A 104 3.15 -12.69 6.42
N TYR A 105 3.41 -12.19 5.20
CA TYR A 105 2.31 -11.72 4.36
C TYR A 105 1.40 -12.87 3.91
N LEU A 106 1.94 -14.05 3.59
CA LEU A 106 1.11 -15.21 3.19
C LEU A 106 0.19 -15.65 4.32
N VAL A 107 0.68 -15.68 5.56
CA VAL A 107 -0.12 -15.95 6.75
C VAL A 107 -1.18 -14.87 6.95
N SER A 108 -0.78 -13.60 6.82
CA SER A 108 -1.68 -12.45 6.91
C SER A 108 -2.82 -12.53 5.88
N LEU A 109 -2.49 -12.85 4.64
CA LEU A 109 -3.44 -13.04 3.54
C LEU A 109 -4.41 -14.18 3.82
N ALA A 110 -3.90 -15.34 4.25
CA ALA A 110 -4.72 -16.49 4.61
C ALA A 110 -5.69 -16.15 5.76
N LEU A 111 -5.23 -15.41 6.77
CA LEU A 111 -6.09 -14.91 7.85
C LEU A 111 -7.14 -13.93 7.33
N GLY A 112 -6.78 -13.01 6.46
CA GLY A 112 -7.74 -12.05 5.89
C GLY A 112 -8.85 -12.76 5.10
N VAL A 113 -8.48 -13.66 4.20
CA VAL A 113 -9.44 -14.40 3.37
C VAL A 113 -10.35 -15.28 4.23
N THR A 114 -9.80 -15.99 5.22
CA THR A 114 -10.61 -16.84 6.12
C THR A 114 -11.60 -16.01 6.95
N ILE A 115 -11.16 -14.87 7.49
CA ILE A 115 -12.00 -13.95 8.26
C ILE A 115 -13.17 -13.43 7.42
N VAL A 116 -12.92 -13.02 6.16
CA VAL A 116 -13.98 -12.52 5.28
C VAL A 116 -14.92 -13.66 4.85
N SER A 117 -14.39 -14.87 4.59
CA SER A 117 -15.16 -16.03 4.15
C SER A 117 -16.23 -16.47 5.17
N ILE A 118 -15.96 -16.35 6.47
CA ILE A 118 -16.88 -16.78 7.55
C ILE A 118 -18.16 -15.93 7.60
N LYS A 119 -18.12 -14.65 7.18
CA LYS A 119 -19.27 -13.72 7.33
C LYS A 119 -20.37 -13.91 6.27
N GLY A 120 -20.17 -14.76 5.26
CA GLY A 120 -21.22 -15.25 4.35
C GLY A 120 -22.00 -14.20 3.55
N THR A 121 -21.57 -12.93 3.56
CA THR A 121 -22.25 -11.88 2.80
C THR A 121 -21.59 -11.84 1.42
N ASN A 122 -22.28 -12.36 0.39
CA ASN A 122 -21.90 -12.31 -1.03
C ASN A 122 -21.80 -10.88 -1.60
N ILE A 123 -21.51 -9.87 -0.78
CA ILE A 123 -21.03 -8.58 -1.29
C ILE A 123 -19.61 -8.86 -1.73
N ASP A 124 -19.54 -9.28 -2.99
CA ASP A 124 -18.40 -9.50 -3.85
C ASP A 124 -17.07 -9.43 -3.09
N LEU A 125 -16.67 -10.58 -2.52
CA LEU A 125 -15.39 -10.76 -1.82
C LEU A 125 -14.24 -10.16 -2.64
N LEU A 126 -14.35 -10.28 -3.97
CA LEU A 126 -13.41 -9.73 -4.93
C LEU A 126 -13.40 -8.20 -4.94
N HIS A 127 -14.54 -7.50 -4.85
CA HIS A 127 -14.56 -6.04 -4.81
C HIS A 127 -14.01 -5.47 -3.51
N VAL A 128 -14.15 -6.20 -2.39
CA VAL A 128 -13.56 -5.78 -1.11
C VAL A 128 -12.07 -6.12 -1.03
N LEU A 129 -11.65 -7.28 -1.56
CA LEU A 129 -10.24 -7.71 -1.55
C LEU A 129 -9.37 -7.02 -2.61
N PHE A 130 -9.91 -6.75 -3.80
CA PHE A 130 -9.18 -6.15 -4.91
C PHE A 130 -9.50 -4.66 -5.11
N GLY A 131 -10.54 -4.16 -4.43
CA GLY A 131 -11.00 -2.78 -4.53
C GLY A 131 -11.82 -2.50 -5.79
N ASP A 132 -12.70 -1.52 -5.70
CA ASP A 132 -13.38 -0.93 -6.86
C ASP A 132 -13.00 0.55 -6.97
N ILE A 133 -12.21 0.87 -8.00
CA ILE A 133 -11.75 2.24 -8.24
C ILE A 133 -12.87 3.17 -8.74
N LEU A 134 -13.95 2.60 -9.28
CA LEU A 134 -15.09 3.32 -9.82
C LEU A 134 -16.09 3.69 -8.72
N ALA A 135 -16.18 2.90 -7.65
CA ALA A 135 -17.06 3.15 -6.50
C ALA A 135 -16.51 4.22 -5.51
N MET A 136 -15.55 5.04 -5.93
CA MET A 136 -14.78 5.89 -5.04
C MET A 136 -15.46 7.24 -4.71
N ASP A 137 -15.53 7.53 -3.42
CA ASP A 137 -16.01 8.79 -2.83
C ASP A 137 -14.92 9.89 -2.87
N ASN A 138 -15.34 11.16 -2.88
CA ASN A 138 -14.51 12.33 -2.61
C ASN A 138 -13.72 12.22 -1.29
N GLN A 139 -14.29 11.64 -0.23
CA GLN A 139 -13.57 11.42 1.03
C GLN A 139 -12.38 10.47 0.83
N THR A 140 -12.59 9.37 0.12
CA THR A 140 -11.52 8.42 -0.22
C THR A 140 -10.46 9.07 -1.11
N LEU A 141 -10.87 9.88 -2.10
CA LEU A 141 -9.93 10.63 -2.93
C LEU A 141 -9.07 11.58 -2.09
N LEU A 142 -9.66 12.30 -1.13
CA LEU A 142 -8.92 13.20 -0.25
C LEU A 142 -7.90 12.45 0.60
N VAL A 143 -8.28 11.29 1.16
CA VAL A 143 -7.36 10.44 1.94
C VAL A 143 -6.20 9.95 1.07
N ILE A 144 -6.46 9.52 -0.16
CA ILE A 144 -5.44 9.07 -1.11
C ILE A 144 -4.48 10.20 -1.46
N THR A 145 -5.01 11.37 -1.87
CA THR A 145 -4.19 12.52 -2.23
C THR A 145 -3.38 13.04 -1.05
N PHE A 146 -3.96 13.06 0.15
CA PHE A 146 -3.28 13.42 1.38
C PHE A 146 -2.12 12.46 1.69
N ASN A 147 -2.36 11.15 1.63
CA ASN A 147 -1.32 10.14 1.87
C ASN A 147 -0.21 10.20 0.82
N ALA A 148 -0.56 10.37 -0.47
CA ALA A 148 0.42 10.56 -1.55
C ALA A 148 1.28 11.82 -1.35
N THR A 149 0.66 12.92 -0.91
CA THR A 149 1.36 14.19 -0.63
C THR A 149 2.32 14.04 0.54
N ILE A 150 1.88 13.44 1.65
CA ILE A 150 2.75 13.15 2.80
C ILE A 150 3.92 12.26 2.38
N THR A 151 3.63 11.21 1.61
CA THR A 151 4.65 10.28 1.13
C THR A 151 5.71 11.00 0.31
N LEU A 152 5.30 11.86 -0.63
CA LEU A 152 6.22 12.68 -1.43
C LEU A 152 7.01 13.67 -0.58
N LEU A 153 6.39 14.32 0.40
CA LEU A 153 7.08 15.25 1.30
C LEU A 153 8.13 14.54 2.13
N VAL A 154 7.78 13.38 2.73
CA VAL A 154 8.72 12.56 3.49
C VAL A 154 9.87 12.12 2.59
N LEU A 155 9.56 11.63 1.38
CA LEU A 155 10.57 11.21 0.41
C LEU A 155 11.49 12.37 -0.01
N ALA A 156 10.95 13.58 -0.17
CA ALA A 156 11.74 14.78 -0.47
C ALA A 156 12.69 15.15 0.68
N VAL A 157 12.24 15.03 1.94
CA VAL A 157 13.06 15.28 3.13
C VAL A 157 14.17 14.24 3.28
N ILE A 158 13.86 12.95 3.10
CA ILE A 158 14.83 11.86 3.24
C ILE A 158 15.57 11.52 1.94
N TYR A 159 15.38 12.28 0.87
CA TYR A 159 15.94 11.98 -0.45
C TYR A 159 17.47 11.82 -0.40
N ARG A 160 18.15 12.75 0.29
CA ARG A 160 19.62 12.73 0.42
C ARG A 160 20.14 11.46 1.09
N PRO A 161 19.73 11.09 2.33
CA PRO A 161 20.22 9.87 2.95
C PRO A 161 19.82 8.61 2.15
N LEU A 162 18.62 8.59 1.55
CA LEU A 162 18.14 7.42 0.79
C LEU A 162 18.98 7.15 -0.46
N VAL A 163 19.36 8.19 -1.20
CA VAL A 163 20.23 8.08 -2.38
C VAL A 163 21.63 7.62 -1.98
N ILE A 164 22.19 8.18 -0.91
CA ILE A 164 23.53 7.81 -0.45
C ILE A 164 23.55 6.34 0.01
N GLU A 165 22.51 5.87 0.70
CA GLU A 165 22.40 4.47 1.12
C GLU A 165 22.31 3.51 -0.08
N CYS A 166 21.64 3.91 -1.17
CA CYS A 166 21.50 3.10 -2.38
C CYS A 166 22.80 3.02 -3.20
N VAL A 167 23.61 4.08 -3.23
CA VAL A 167 24.80 4.19 -4.08
C VAL A 167 26.07 3.74 -3.33
N ASP A 168 26.23 4.15 -2.07
CA ASP A 168 27.38 3.78 -1.24
C ASP A 168 26.98 3.59 0.24
N PRO A 169 26.53 2.39 0.62
CA PRO A 169 26.17 2.07 2.00
C PRO A 169 27.37 2.09 2.96
N LEU A 170 28.61 2.00 2.46
CA LEU A 170 29.82 2.06 3.29
C LEU A 170 30.14 3.52 3.68
N PHE A 171 30.01 4.45 2.74
CA PHE A 171 30.17 5.88 3.01
C PHE A 171 29.12 6.42 3.99
N LEU A 172 27.87 5.96 3.90
CA LEU A 172 26.85 6.38 4.86
C LEU A 172 27.15 5.92 6.29
N ARG A 173 27.73 4.72 6.46
CA ARG A 173 28.12 4.18 7.78
C ARG A 173 29.30 4.92 8.42
N THR A 174 30.17 5.55 7.63
CA THR A 174 31.29 6.34 8.14
C THR A 174 30.88 7.77 8.50
N VAL A 175 29.97 8.38 7.73
CA VAL A 175 29.48 9.76 7.98
C VAL A 175 28.37 9.82 9.04
N SER A 176 27.53 8.79 9.17
CA SER A 176 26.40 8.74 10.12
C SER A 176 26.80 8.47 11.58
N ARG A 177 28.09 8.22 11.89
CA ARG A 177 28.57 7.96 13.26
C ARG A 177 28.93 9.24 14.05
N ALA A 178 28.55 10.42 13.56
CA ALA A 178 28.71 11.70 14.24
C ALA A 178 27.43 12.14 14.96
#